data_AF-A0A3D5P611-F1
#
_entry.id   AF-A0A3D5P611-F1
#
_cell.length_a   1.000
_cell.length_b   1.000
_cell.length_c   1.000
_cell.angle_alpha   90.00
_cell.angle_beta   90.00
_cell.angle_gamma   90.00
#
_symmetry.space_group_name_H-M   'P 1'
#
loop_
_entity.id
_entity.type
_entity.pdbx_description
1 polymer ?
#
loop_
_entity_poly.entity_id
_entity_poly.type
_entity_poly.pdbx_seq_one_letter_code
_entity_poly.pdbx_strand_id
1 'polypeptide(L)' 'GDVGTQYRSAIFTHSDQQAVIASDVLAELGVEGPWHDPIVTVITPLEA' A
#
# COMPACT_ATOMS: atom_id res chain seq x y z
N GLY A 1 -23.05 0.05 -0.25
CA GLY A 1 -21.71 0.01 0.34
C GLY A 1 -20.71 0.07 -0.78
N ASP A 2 -19.53 0.56 -0.50
CA ASP A 2 -18.45 0.70 -1.48
C ASP A 2 -17.90 -0.69 -1.80
N VAL A 3 -18.18 -1.16 -3.01
CA VAL A 3 -17.86 -2.53 -3.47
C VAL A 3 -17.34 -2.48 -4.89
N GLY A 4 -16.18 -3.10 -5.10
CA GLY A 4 -15.50 -3.18 -6.39
C GLY A 4 -14.04 -2.73 -6.32
N THR A 5 -13.26 -3.06 -7.36
CA THR A 5 -11.82 -2.81 -7.42
C THR A 5 -11.45 -1.33 -7.41
N GLN A 6 -12.40 -0.46 -7.73
CA GLN A 6 -12.27 1.00 -7.64
C GLN A 6 -12.13 1.49 -6.19
N TYR A 7 -12.48 0.68 -5.20
CA TYR A 7 -12.39 1.02 -3.77
C TYR A 7 -11.21 0.34 -3.07
N ARG A 8 -10.28 -0.26 -3.81
CA ARG A 8 -9.09 -0.90 -3.22
C ARG A 8 -8.14 0.14 -2.65
N SER A 9 -7.42 -0.22 -1.58
CA SER A 9 -6.30 0.56 -1.06
C SER A 9 -5.12 0.50 -2.03
N ALA A 10 -4.57 1.65 -2.40
CA ALA A 10 -3.40 1.74 -3.26
C ALA A 10 -2.54 2.96 -2.92
N ILE A 11 -1.22 2.82 -3.06
CA ILE A 11 -0.24 3.90 -3.03
C ILE A 11 0.34 4.03 -4.43
N PHE A 12 0.15 5.20 -5.04
CA PHE A 12 0.71 5.54 -6.35
C PHE A 12 1.99 6.36 -6.16
N THR A 13 3.14 5.83 -6.57
CA THR A 13 4.44 6.45 -6.32
C THR A 13 4.89 7.34 -7.46
N HIS A 14 5.59 8.43 -7.12
CA HIS A 14 6.18 9.37 -8.06
C HIS A 14 7.70 9.20 -8.23
N SER A 15 8.30 8.31 -7.44
CA SER A 15 9.73 7.99 -7.50
C SER A 15 10.03 6.62 -6.89
N ASP A 16 11.19 6.06 -7.22
CA ASP A 16 11.67 4.81 -6.63
C ASP A 16 11.87 4.92 -5.12
N GLN A 17 12.31 6.09 -4.64
CA GLN A 17 12.45 6.34 -3.20
C GLN A 17 11.12 6.22 -2.47
N GLN A 18 10.01 6.69 -3.07
CA GLN A 18 8.69 6.50 -2.48
C GLN A 18 8.27 5.02 -2.47
N ALA A 19 8.61 4.26 -3.51
CA ALA A 19 8.31 2.83 -3.55
C ALA A 19 9.05 2.04 -2.46
N VAL A 20 10.32 2.36 -2.22
CA VAL A 20 11.12 1.77 -1.15
C VAL A 20 10.51 2.10 0.21
N ILE A 21 10.28 3.39 0.50
CA ILE A 21 9.71 3.83 1.78
C ILE A 21 8.34 3.18 2.02
N ALA A 22 7.46 3.16 1.02
CA ALA A 22 6.13 2.56 1.15
C ALA A 22 6.22 1.06 1.44
N SER A 23 7.15 0.34 0.80
CA SER A 23 7.35 -1.09 1.01
C SER A 23 7.92 -1.39 2.40
N ASP A 24 8.89 -0.61 2.85
CA ASP A 24 9.51 -0.75 4.18
C ASP A 24 8.47 -0.54 5.29
N VAL A 25 7.65 0.51 5.17
CA VAL A 25 6.56 0.78 6.11
C VAL A 25 5.51 -0.35 6.08
N LEU A 26 5.14 -0.86 4.90
CA LEU A 26 4.18 -1.97 4.81
C LEU A 26 4.72 -3.24 5.49
N ALA A 27 6.02 -3.49 5.36
CA ALA A 27 6.69 -4.61 6.02
C ALA A 27 6.72 -4.44 7.55
N GLU A 28 7.09 -3.25 8.03
CA GLU A 28 7.07 -2.93 9.47
C GLU A 28 5.67 -3.11 10.07
N LEU A 29 4.64 -2.55 9.40
CA LEU A 29 3.26 -2.67 9.85
C LEU A 29 2.68 -4.08 9.71
N GLY A 30 3.19 -4.88 8.77
CA GLY A 30 2.78 -6.27 8.62
C GLY A 30 3.29 -7.18 9.75
N VAL A 31 4.38 -6.79 10.43
CA VAL A 31 4.98 -7.56 11.53
C VAL A 31 4.54 -7.00 12.89
N GLU A 32 4.64 -5.68 13.07
CA GLU A 32 4.48 -5.01 14.37
C GLU A 32 3.23 -4.11 14.42
N GLY A 33 2.47 -4.04 13.32
CA GLY A 33 1.34 -3.12 13.21
C GLY A 33 0.11 -3.58 14.02
N PRO A 34 -0.81 -2.63 14.30
CA PRO A 34 -2.00 -2.90 15.10
C PRO A 34 -3.08 -3.72 14.37
N TRP A 35 -2.89 -4.04 13.09
CA TRP A 35 -3.90 -4.72 12.29
C TRP A 35 -3.83 -6.24 12.50
N HIS A 36 -4.95 -6.83 12.89
CA HIS A 36 -5.09 -8.28 13.00
C HIS A 36 -5.09 -8.97 11.62
N ASP A 37 -5.69 -8.32 10.62
CA ASP A 37 -5.81 -8.87 9.27
C ASP A 37 -4.69 -8.32 8.37
N PRO A 38 -4.26 -9.10 7.36
CA PRO A 38 -3.18 -8.69 6.47
C PRO A 38 -3.48 -7.37 5.74
N ILE A 39 -2.45 -6.54 5.59
CA ILE A 39 -2.52 -5.32 4.79
C ILE A 39 -2.46 -5.70 3.31
N VAL A 40 -3.51 -5.33 2.56
CA VAL A 40 -3.65 -5.64 1.11
C VAL A 40 -3.37 -4.45 0.20
N THR A 41 -2.79 -3.37 0.72
CA THR A 41 -2.47 -2.16 -0.03
C THR A 41 -1.52 -2.45 -1.18
N VAL A 42 -1.87 -2.02 -2.40
CA VAL A 42 -1.05 -2.17 -3.60
C VAL A 42 -0.13 -0.96 -3.74
N ILE A 43 1.16 -1.19 -3.97
CA ILE A 43 2.14 -0.13 -4.31
C ILE A 43 2.44 -0.23 -5.81
N THR A 44 2.23 0.85 -6.55
CA THR A 44 2.50 0.90 -8.00
C THR A 44 2.93 2.29 -8.42
N PRO A 45 3.76 2.46 -9.48
CA PRO A 45 4.05 3.78 -10.04
C PRO A 45 2.76 4.50 -10.47
N LEU A 46 2.76 5.83 -10.38
CA LEU A 46 1.73 6.63 -11.01
C LEU A 46 1.87 6.56 -12.53
N GLU A 47 0.84 6.06 -13.21
CA GLU A 47 0.74 6.08 -14.66
C GLU A 47 0.14 7.42 -15.13
N ALA A 48 0.61 7.92 -16.28
CA ALA A 48 0.20 9.21 -16.86
C ALA A 48 -0.99 9.09 -17.81
#